data_AF-A0A0F3KUZ2-F1
#
_entry.id   AF-A0A0F3KUZ2-F1
#
_cell.length_a   1.000
_cell.length_b   1.000
_cell.length_c   1.000
_cell.angle_alpha   90.00
_cell.angle_beta   90.00
_cell.angle_gamma   90.00
#
_symmetry.space_group_name_H-M   'P 1'
#
loop_
_entity.id
_entity.type
_entity.pdbx_description
1 polymer ?
#
loop_
_entity_poly.entity_id
_entity_poly.type
_entity_poly.pdbx_seq_one_letter_code
_entity_poly.pdbx_strand_id
1 'polypeptide(L)'
;MLGKVIWFHDELRMALIERSGGFTVGSVYAGFLTLGGMVEGGFRQAGPTTLKDVVTDEEVSFFVEADAMTEDEANDLLGIVRS
;
A
#
# COMPACT_ATOMS: atom_id res chain seq x y z
N MET A 1 -7.74 -3.96 9.38
CA MET A 1 -6.55 -3.27 9.95
C MET A 1 -6.40 -1.93 9.28
N LEU A 2 -6.05 -0.88 10.03
CA LEU A 2 -5.82 0.45 9.45
C LEU A 2 -4.35 0.64 9.01
N GLY A 3 -4.18 1.32 7.88
CA GLY A 3 -2.89 1.74 7.34
C GLY A 3 -3.05 3.04 6.55
N LYS A 4 -1.96 3.76 6.35
CA LYS A 4 -1.92 5.03 5.62
C LYS A 4 -1.16 4.86 4.32
N VAL A 5 -1.77 5.26 3.20
CA VAL A 5 -1.10 5.24 1.89
C VAL A 5 -0.11 6.40 1.85
N ILE A 6 1.18 6.14 1.98
CA ILE A 6 2.22 7.18 1.98
C ILE A 6 2.85 7.38 0.60
N TRP A 7 2.63 6.42 -0.29
CA TRP A 7 3.00 6.51 -1.69
C TRP A 7 2.10 5.62 -2.55
N PHE A 8 1.76 6.10 -3.74
CA PHE A 8 1.00 5.37 -4.74
C PHE A 8 1.47 5.83 -6.12
N HIS A 9 1.75 4.88 -7.00
CA HIS A 9 2.13 5.12 -8.38
C HIS A 9 1.10 4.48 -9.30
N ASP A 10 0.38 5.32 -10.04
CA ASP A 10 -0.76 4.87 -10.84
C ASP A 10 -0.35 3.97 -12.01
N GLU A 11 0.70 4.34 -12.76
CA GLU A 11 1.11 3.54 -13.93
C GLU A 11 1.65 2.15 -13.57
N LEU A 12 2.49 2.07 -12.53
CA LEU A 12 3.00 0.81 -11.99
C LEU A 12 1.97 0.07 -11.14
N ARG A 13 0.87 0.75 -10.78
CA ARG A 13 -0.13 0.29 -9.83
C ARG A 13 0.46 -0.21 -8.51
N MET A 14 1.50 0.45 -8.00
CA MET A 14 2.13 0.06 -6.73
C MET A 14 1.81 1.06 -5.63
N ALA A 15 1.66 0.56 -4.40
CA ALA A 15 1.43 1.39 -3.22
C ALA A 15 2.31 0.96 -2.05
N LEU A 16 2.68 1.95 -1.25
CA LEU A 16 3.35 1.77 0.03
C LEU A 16 2.40 2.25 1.15
N ILE A 17 2.10 1.34 2.06
CA ILE A 17 1.15 1.53 3.15
C ILE A 17 1.92 1.50 4.48
N GLU A 18 1.94 2.62 5.18
CA GLU A 18 2.42 2.71 6.55
C GLU A 18 1.41 2.07 7.50
N ARG A 19 1.89 1.25 8.44
CA ARG A 19 1.06 0.59 9.45
C ARG A 19 1.78 0.51 10.79
N SER A 20 1.05 0.14 11.84
CA SER A 20 1.70 -0.19 13.11
C SER A 20 2.64 -1.38 12.91
N GLY A 21 3.94 -1.16 13.09
CA GLY A 21 4.98 -2.19 12.96
C GLY A 21 5.71 -2.24 11.61
N GLY A 22 5.62 -1.19 10.79
CA GLY A 22 6.44 -1.04 9.57
C GLY A 22 5.62 -0.67 8.34
N PHE A 23 6.12 -1.03 7.16
CA PHE A 23 5.48 -0.74 5.89
C PHE A 23 5.01 -2.01 5.19
N THR A 24 3.97 -1.89 4.39
CA THR A 24 3.54 -2.91 3.44
C THR A 24 3.65 -2.34 2.04
N VAL A 25 4.28 -3.08 1.13
CA VAL A 25 4.27 -2.78 -0.30
C VAL A 25 3.39 -3.77 -1.03
N GLY A 26 2.72 -3.29 -2.07
CA GLY A 26 1.94 -4.17 -2.92
C GLY A 26 1.38 -3.50 -4.15
N SER A 27 0.76 -4.34 -4.98
CA SER A 27 0.22 -3.97 -6.28
C SER A 27 -1.31 -3.87 -6.23
N VAL A 28 -1.87 -2.85 -6.88
CA VAL A 28 -3.30 -2.62 -7.07
C VAL A 28 -3.74 -3.26 -8.39
N TYR A 29 -4.74 -4.13 -8.36
CA TYR A 29 -5.30 -4.75 -9.57
C TYR A 29 -6.56 -4.03 -10.07
N ALA A 30 -7.34 -3.47 -9.14
CA ALA A 30 -8.58 -2.76 -9.44
C ALA A 30 -8.87 -1.75 -8.34
N GLY A 31 -9.45 -0.61 -8.72
CA GLY A 31 -9.67 0.53 -7.83
C GLY A 31 -8.46 1.46 -7.78
N PHE A 32 -8.56 2.50 -6.95
CA PHE A 32 -7.52 3.49 -6.73
C PHE A 32 -7.31 3.71 -5.24
N LEU A 33 -6.07 4.01 -4.86
CA LEU A 33 -5.73 4.37 -3.48
C LEU A 33 -5.51 5.87 -3.37
N THR A 34 -6.23 6.49 -2.43
CA THR A 34 -6.02 7.91 -2.16
C THR A 34 -4.68 8.12 -1.46
N LEU A 35 -3.75 8.84 -2.10
CA LEU A 35 -2.48 9.22 -1.48
C LEU A 35 -2.71 10.06 -0.21
N GLY A 36 -2.08 9.67 0.89
CA GLY A 36 -2.31 10.24 2.21
C GLY A 36 -3.58 9.74 2.90
N GLY A 37 -4.42 8.98 2.19
CA GLY A 37 -5.65 8.38 2.69
C GLY A 37 -5.40 7.19 3.61
N MET A 38 -6.44 6.83 4.36
CA MET A 38 -6.45 5.67 5.23
C MET A 38 -7.14 4.50 4.53
N VAL A 39 -6.59 3.31 4.70
CA VAL A 39 -7.16 2.07 4.18
C VAL A 39 -7.41 1.08 5.31
N GLU A 40 -8.50 0.33 5.18
CA GLU A 40 -8.82 -0.78 6.05
C GLU A 40 -8.80 -2.12 5.30
N GLY A 41 -8.09 -3.12 5.81
CA GLY A 41 -8.11 -4.45 5.18
C GLY A 41 -7.13 -5.44 5.79
N GLY A 42 -6.85 -6.52 5.05
CA GLY A 42 -5.89 -7.56 5.43
C GLY A 42 -4.59 -7.46 4.63
N PHE A 43 -3.65 -6.64 5.06
CA PHE A 43 -2.38 -6.38 4.34
C PHE A 43 -1.12 -6.64 5.19
N ARG A 44 -1.22 -7.57 6.14
CA ARG A 44 -0.10 -8.09 6.95
C ARG A 44 0.39 -9.47 6.50
N GLN A 45 -0.14 -9.96 5.39
CA GLN A 45 0.20 -11.28 4.88
C GLN A 45 0.35 -11.16 3.39
N ALA A 46 1.43 -11.72 2.85
CA ALA A 46 1.67 -11.79 1.42
C ALA A 46 0.49 -12.48 0.71
N GLY A 47 0.17 -11.99 -0.49
CA GLY A 47 -0.89 -12.52 -1.33
C GLY A 47 -2.05 -11.55 -1.58
N PRO A 48 -3.10 -12.02 -2.28
CA PRO A 48 -4.23 -11.20 -2.68
C PRO A 48 -5.12 -10.87 -1.48
N THR A 49 -5.63 -9.64 -1.46
CA THR A 49 -6.51 -9.10 -0.43
C THR A 49 -7.40 -7.99 -0.99
N THR A 50 -8.39 -7.57 -0.21
CA THR A 50 -9.20 -6.40 -0.50
C THR A 50 -8.92 -5.35 0.56
N LEU A 51 -8.64 -4.13 0.11
CA LEU A 51 -8.54 -2.95 0.94
C LEU A 51 -9.78 -2.10 0.73
N LYS A 52 -10.23 -1.43 1.78
CA LYS A 52 -11.26 -0.41 1.71
C LYS A 52 -10.61 0.95 1.90
N ASP A 53 -10.70 1.83 0.92
CA ASP A 53 -10.31 3.23 1.09
C ASP A 53 -11.37 3.91 1.98
N VAL A 54 -10.94 4.39 3.14
CA VAL A 54 -11.83 4.97 4.16
C VAL A 54 -12.39 6.32 3.70
N VAL A 55 -11.69 7.03 2.80
CA VAL A 55 -12.10 8.36 2.34
C VAL A 55 -13.20 8.25 1.29
N THR A 56 -13.07 7.30 0.36
CA THR A 56 -13.99 7.15 -0.78
C THR A 56 -15.04 6.05 -0.56
N ASP A 57 -14.89 5.24 0.49
CA ASP A 57 -15.69 4.03 0.76
C ASP A 57 -15.52 2.94 -0.33
N GLU A 58 -14.54 3.08 -1.22
CA GLU A 58 -14.31 2.15 -2.33
C GLU A 58 -13.48 0.93 -1.91
N GLU A 59 -13.75 -0.21 -2.56
CA GLU A 59 -12.94 -1.42 -2.45
C GLU A 59 -11.84 -1.46 -3.50
N VAL A 60 -10.64 -1.83 -3.07
CA VAL A 60 -9.43 -1.91 -3.88
C VAL A 60 -8.89 -3.33 -3.81
N SER A 61 -8.78 -3.98 -4.97
CA SER A 61 -8.13 -5.28 -5.09
C SER A 61 -6.62 -5.09 -5.00
N PHE A 62 -5.98 -5.69 -4.01
CA PHE A 62 -4.58 -5.47 -3.69
C PHE A 62 -3.82 -6.79 -3.54
N PHE A 63 -2.54 -6.80 -3.88
CA PHE A 63 -1.64 -7.92 -3.62
C PHE A 63 -0.48 -7.45 -2.79
N VAL A 64 -0.36 -8.03 -1.61
CA VAL A 64 0.77 -7.78 -0.73
C VAL A 64 1.98 -8.53 -1.29
N GLU A 65 2.99 -7.79 -1.72
CA GLU A 65 4.25 -8.36 -2.20
C GLU A 65 5.21 -8.62 -1.05
N ALA A 66 5.35 -7.63 -0.16
CA ALA A 66 6.11 -7.77 1.07
C ALA A 66 5.42 -7.02 2.20
N ASP A 67 5.47 -7.63 3.38
CA ASP A 67 4.91 -7.07 4.60
C ASP A 67 6.05 -6.79 5.60
N ALA A 68 5.90 -5.75 6.39
CA ALA A 68 6.84 -5.35 7.45
C ALA A 68 8.22 -4.92 6.93
N MET A 69 8.26 -4.25 5.78
CA MET A 69 9.46 -3.55 5.35
C MET A 69 9.86 -2.52 6.41
N THR A 70 11.15 -2.41 6.62
CA THR A 70 11.78 -1.37 7.44
C THR A 70 11.67 0.00 6.74
N GLU A 71 11.90 1.07 7.49
CA GLU A 71 11.94 2.42 6.93
C GLU A 71 13.04 2.58 5.87
N ASP A 72 14.19 1.95 6.07
CA ASP A 72 15.32 1.98 5.13
C ASP A 72 14.94 1.30 3.79
N GLU A 73 14.35 0.10 3.84
CA GLU A 73 13.89 -0.61 2.63
C GLU A 73 12.80 0.16 1.89
N ALA A 74 11.89 0.80 2.63
CA ALA A 74 10.85 1.65 2.06
C ALA A 74 11.46 2.88 1.37
N ASN A 75 12.45 3.52 1.98
CA ASN A 75 13.15 4.67 1.41
C ASN A 75 13.96 4.31 0.16
N ASP A 76 14.64 3.16 0.16
CA ASP A 76 15.38 2.66 -1.01
C ASP A 76 14.44 2.43 -2.19
N LEU A 77 13.27 1.81 -1.95
CA LEU A 77 12.25 1.59 -2.98
C LEU A 77 11.74 2.92 -3.54
N LEU A 78 11.45 3.89 -2.68
CA LEU A 78 11.06 5.24 -3.12
C LEU A 78 12.17 5.96 -3.88
N GLY A 79 13.44 5.70 -3.54
CA GLY A 79 14.60 6.24 -4.23
C GLY A 79 14.72 5.74 -5.67
N ILE A 80 14.53 4.43 -5.89
CA ILE A 80 14.58 3.80 -7.23
C ILE A 80 13.47 4.33 -8.13
N VAL A 81 12.25 4.53 -7.62
CA VAL A 81 11.12 4.96 -8.46
C VAL A 81 11.16 6.47 -8.78
N ARG A 82 11.98 7.25 -8.07
CA ARG A 82 12.15 8.69 -8.31
C ARG A 82 13.34 9.04 -9.22
N SER A 83 14.23 8.09 -9.52
CA SER A 83 15.40 8.28 -10.40
C SER A 83 15.08 8.01 -11.86
#